data_AF-A0A3B9W2Y5-F1
#
_entry.id   AF-A0A3B9W2Y5-F1
#
_cell.length_a   1.000
_cell.length_b   1.000
_cell.length_c   1.000
_cell.angle_alpha   90.00
_cell.angle_beta   90.00
_cell.angle_gamma   90.00
#
_symmetry.space_group_name_H-M   'P 1'
#
loop_
_entity.id
_entity.type
_entity.pdbx_description
1 polymer ?
#
loop_
_entity_poly.entity_id
_entity_poly.type
_entity_poly.pdbx_seq_one_letter_code
_entity_poly.pdbx_strand_id
1 'polypeptide(L)' 'AEPFLVREGLLGRTPRGRIAMAPAWTHLGFAVPAGVFGQEPLDLFDPDPDSSGTAAEWAPNSQ' A
#
# COMPACT_ATOMS: atom_id res chain seq x y z
N ALA A 1 -22.74 -13.25 -0.45
CA ALA A 1 -22.67 -12.04 -1.28
C ALA A 1 -22.75 -10.82 -0.37
N GLU A 2 -21.83 -9.87 -0.47
CA GLU A 2 -21.84 -8.67 0.38
C GLU A 2 -22.06 -7.40 -0.47
N PRO A 3 -23.17 -7.28 -1.23
CA PRO A 3 -23.41 -6.10 -2.03
C PRO A 3 -23.87 -4.91 -1.16
N PHE A 4 -24.41 -5.16 0.03
CA PHE A 4 -24.86 -4.12 0.95
C PHE A 4 -23.70 -3.23 1.41
N LEU A 5 -22.65 -3.83 2.01
CA LEU A 5 -21.52 -3.07 2.56
C LEU A 5 -20.77 -2.24 1.51
N VAL A 6 -20.74 -2.72 0.26
CA VAL A 6 -20.15 -1.99 -0.86
C VAL A 6 -21.03 -0.80 -1.27
N ARG A 7 -22.36 -0.96 -1.30
CA ARG A 7 -23.29 0.14 -1.63
C ARG A 7 -23.35 1.21 -0.55
N GLU A 8 -23.31 0.80 0.72
CA GLU A 8 -23.26 1.71 1.86
C GLU A 8 -21.91 2.43 2.00
N GLY A 9 -20.93 2.13 1.12
CA GLY A 9 -19.61 2.74 1.16
C GLY A 9 -18.76 2.31 2.35
N LEU A 10 -19.15 1.24 3.05
CA LEU A 10 -18.43 0.68 4.20
C LEU A 10 -17.23 -0.19 3.76
N LEU A 11 -17.25 -0.72 2.54
CA LEU A 11 -16.24 -1.65 2.04
C LEU A 11 -15.76 -1.30 0.62
N GLY A 12 -14.45 -1.10 0.47
CA GLY A 12 -13.78 -0.85 -0.80
C GLY A 12 -13.16 -2.11 -1.41
N ARG A 13 -12.94 -2.10 -2.73
CA ARG A 13 -12.24 -3.17 -3.48
C ARG A 13 -10.85 -2.71 -3.88
N THR A 14 -9.86 -3.58 -3.74
CA THR A 14 -8.47 -3.35 -4.16
C THR A 14 -7.94 -4.59 -4.90
N PRO A 15 -6.83 -4.48 -5.65
CA PRO A 15 -6.19 -5.66 -6.26
C PRO A 15 -5.78 -6.73 -5.23
N ARG A 16 -5.56 -6.32 -3.97
CA ARG A 16 -5.18 -7.21 -2.87
C ARG A 16 -6.33 -7.71 -2.01
N GLY A 17 -7.58 -7.34 -2.32
CA GLY A 17 -8.76 -7.82 -1.60
C GLY A 17 -9.78 -6.73 -1.31
N ARG A 18 -10.24 -6.68 -0.06
CA ARG A 18 -11.26 -5.73 0.39
C ARG A 18 -10.75 -4.97 1.60
N ILE A 19 -11.14 -3.70 1.70
CA ILE A 19 -10.68 -2.78 2.73
C ILE A 19 -11.86 -2.07 3.39
N ALA A 20 -11.85 -1.98 4.72
CA ALA A 20 -12.83 -1.18 5.45
C ALA A 20 -12.60 0.30 5.17
N MET A 21 -13.65 0.99 4.72
CA MET A 21 -13.61 2.42 4.42
C MET A 21 -13.81 3.25 5.68
N ALA A 22 -13.48 4.54 5.65
CA ALA A 22 -13.68 5.46 6.77
C ALA A 22 -15.02 5.32 7.52
N PRO A 23 -16.19 5.28 6.85
CA PRO A 23 -17.48 5.13 7.57
C PRO A 23 -17.61 3.79 8.31
N ALA A 24 -16.94 2.72 7.89
CA ALA A 24 -16.94 1.45 8.61
C ALA A 24 -16.20 1.54 9.95
N TRP A 25 -15.04 2.21 9.98
CA TRP A 25 -14.31 2.44 11.23
C TRP A 25 -15.13 3.25 12.22
N THR A 26 -15.78 4.32 11.74
CA THR A 26 -16.68 5.14 12.55
C THR A 26 -17.87 4.34 13.09
N HIS A 27 -18.47 3.48 12.28
CA HIS A 27 -19.59 2.62 12.72
C HIS A 27 -19.20 1.64 13.83
N LEU A 28 -17.94 1.21 13.82
CA LEU A 28 -17.37 0.32 14.83
C LEU A 28 -16.83 1.08 16.05
N GLY A 29 -16.87 2.41 16.06
CA GLY A 29 -16.34 3.24 17.14
C GLY A 29 -14.81 3.31 17.18
N PHE A 30 -14.14 3.00 16.08
CA PHE A 30 -12.69 3.09 15.97
C PHE A 30 -12.24 4.35 15.22
N ALA A 31 -11.07 4.87 15.60
CA ALA A 31 -10.38 5.88 14.81
C ALA A 31 -9.88 5.26 13.50
N VAL A 32 -10.00 6.01 12.40
CA VAL A 32 -9.43 5.61 11.10
C VAL A 32 -7.91 5.69 11.20
N PRO A 33 -7.17 4.59 10.97
CA PRO A 33 -5.72 4.63 11.01
C PRO A 33 -5.14 5.46 9.86
N ALA A 34 -4.09 6.22 10.12
CA ALA A 34 -3.34 6.95 9.08
C ALA A 34 -2.72 5.96 8.07
N GLY A 35 -2.61 6.35 6.81
CA GLY A 35 -1.98 5.54 5.76
C GLY A 35 -2.83 4.40 5.19
N VAL A 36 -4.02 4.10 5.73
CA VAL A 36 -4.86 2.97 5.28
C VAL A 36 -5.35 3.12 3.83
N PHE A 37 -5.62 4.36 3.39
CA PHE A 37 -6.12 4.67 2.05
C PHE A 37 -5.05 5.29 1.13
N GLY A 38 -3.85 5.54 1.65
CA GLY A 38 -2.72 6.01 0.88
C GLY A 38 -1.87 4.84 0.41
N GLN A 39 -1.42 4.86 -0.84
CA GLN A 39 -0.21 4.12 -1.20
C GLN A 39 0.94 5.04 -0.81
N GLU A 40 1.30 5.07 0.48
CA GLU A 40 2.60 5.64 0.81
C GLU A 40 3.64 4.77 0.11
N PRO A 41 4.49 5.36 -0.76
CA PRO A 41 5.63 4.62 -1.27
C PRO A 41 6.43 4.18 -0.06
N LEU A 42 6.42 2.87 0.20
CA LEU A 42 7.40 2.27 1.09
C LEU A 42 8.72 2.48 0.37
N ASP A 43 9.61 3.28 0.95
CA ASP A 43 11.00 3.49 0.50
C ASP A 43 11.82 2.21 0.73
N LEU A 44 11.34 1.10 0.15
CA LEU A 44 11.90 -0.24 0.23
C LEU A 44 13.17 -0.38 -0.63
N PHE A 45 13.34 0.53 -1.59
CA PHE A 45 14.44 0.54 -2.55
C PHE A 45 15.20 1.86 -2.56
N ASP A 46 15.00 2.76 -1.59
CA ASP A 46 15.95 3.85 -1.42
C ASP A 46 17.28 3.24 -0.99
N PRO A 47 18.37 3.47 -1.74
CA PRO A 47 19.67 3.01 -1.30
C PRO A 47 19.98 3.73 0.00
N ASP A 48 20.21 2.98 1.09
CA ASP A 48 20.79 3.57 2.29
C ASP A 48 21.99 4.43 1.85
N PRO A 49 22.14 5.67 2.32
CA PRO A 49 23.27 6.50 1.94
C PRO A 49 24.62 5.85 2.33
N ASP A 50 24.59 4.88 3.25
CA ASP A 50 25.73 4.07 3.67
C ASP A 50 25.90 2.77 2.85
N SER A 51 25.00 2.46 1.91
CA SER A 51 25.14 1.38 0.91
C SER A 51 26.13 1.76 -0.20
N SER A 52 27.34 2.15 0.19
CA SER A 52 28.49 2.27 -0.71
C SER A 52 29.17 0.91 -0.88
N GLY A 53 28.41 -0.08 -1.35
CA GLY A 53 28.84 -1.48 -1.40
C GLY A 53 28.32 -2.21 -2.62
N THR A 54 29.00 -2.03 -3.75
CA THR A 54 29.00 -2.95 -4.91
C THR A 54 27.65 -3.27 -5.55
N ALA A 55 27.00 -2.28 -6.18
CA ALA A 55 26.28 -2.56 -7.42
C ALA A 55 27.33 -2.76 -8.52
N ALA A 56 27.91 -3.95 -8.54
CA ALA A 56 28.87 -4.37 -9.55
C ALA A 56 28.23 -4.26 -10.94
N GLU A 57 28.60 -3.18 -11.63
CA GLU A 57 28.94 -3.12 -13.05
C GLU A 57 28.39 -4.27 -13.91
N TRP A 58 27.13 -4.14 -14.34
CA TRP A 58 26.66 -4.85 -15.52
C TRP A 58 26.99 -4.00 -16.75
N ALA A 59 28.15 -4.25 -17.37
CA ALA A 59 28.51 -3.74 -18.68
C ALA A 59 28.02 -4.75 -19.75
N PRO A 60 27.08 -4.39 -20.64
CA PRO A 60 26.73 -5.29 -21.74
C PRO A 60 27.92 -5.38 -22.69
N ASN A 61 28.47 -6.59 -22.81
CA ASN A 61 29.62 -6.93 -23.64
C ASN A 61 29.54 -6.28 -25.03
N SER A 62 30.51 -5.44 -25.35
CA SER A 62 30.89 -5.13 -26.73
C SER A 62 31.72 -6.29 -27.27
N GLN A 63 31.08 -7.25 -27.92
CA GLN A 63 31.75 -8.16 -28.83
C GLN A 63 30.85 -8.49 -30.02
#